data_AF-A0A923ZFM1-F1
#
_entry.id   AF-A0A923ZFM1-F1
#
_cell.length_a   1.000
_cell.length_b   1.000
_cell.length_c   1.000
_cell.angle_alpha   90.00
_cell.angle_beta   90.00
_cell.angle_gamma   90.00
#
_symmetry.space_group_name_H-M   'P 1'
#
loop_
_entity.id
_entity.type
_entity.pdbx_description
1 polymer ?
#
loop_
_entity_poly.entity_id
_entity_poly.type
_entity_poly.pdbx_seq_one_letter_code
_entity_poly.pdbx_strand_id
1 'polypeptide(L)' 'NHIGLPCAAVSVITDECDPDNLHPINIEEIIKVAGGSDAVLSKLFADVITND' A
#
# COMPACT_ATOMS: atom_id res chain seq x y z
N ASN A 1 16.91 6.23 -9.18
CA ASN A 1 16.35 7.60 -9.07
C ASN A 1 17.11 8.52 -10.04
N HIS A 2 16.53 8.79 -11.21
CA HIS A 2 17.22 9.47 -12.32
C HIS A 2 17.54 10.95 -12.05
N ILE A 3 16.73 11.63 -11.25
CA ILE A 3 16.83 13.08 -10.98
C ILE A 3 17.34 13.41 -9.57
N GLY A 4 17.78 12.42 -8.80
CA GLY A 4 18.39 12.63 -7.49
C GLY A 4 17.45 13.11 -6.37
N LEU A 5 16.14 13.16 -6.60
CA LEU A 5 15.17 13.56 -5.58
C LEU A 5 14.98 12.48 -4.50
N PRO A 6 15.00 12.82 -3.20
CA PRO A 6 14.60 11.87 -2.16
C PRO A 6 13.23 11.25 -2.50
N CYS A 7 13.13 9.92 -2.43
CA CYS A 7 11.90 9.19 -2.71
C CYS A 7 11.60 8.21 -1.57
N ALA A 8 10.35 8.17 -1.17
CA ALA A 8 9.78 7.12 -0.33
C ALA A 8 8.64 6.43 -1.11
N ALA A 9 8.51 5.12 -0.94
CA ALA A 9 7.44 4.32 -1.52
C ALA A 9 6.84 3.44 -0.42
N VAL A 10 5.51 3.38 -0.39
CA VAL A 10 4.75 2.52 0.53
C VAL A 10 3.78 1.71 -0.31
N SER A 11 3.71 0.41 -0.05
CA SER A 11 2.82 -0.52 -0.76
C SER A 11 1.86 -1.15 0.24
N VAL A 12 0.58 -1.16 -0.12
CA VAL A 12 -0.45 -1.92 0.59
C VAL A 12 -0.52 -3.31 -0.04
N ILE A 13 -0.39 -4.34 0.79
CA ILE A 13 -0.59 -5.73 0.36
C ILE A 13 -2.09 -5.99 0.32
N THR A 14 -2.65 -6.15 -0.88
CA THR A 14 -4.08 -6.41 -1.11
C THR A 14 -4.40 -7.86 -1.39
N ASP A 15 -3.38 -8.65 -1.71
CA ASP A 15 -3.42 -10.09 -1.94
C ASP A 15 -2.04 -10.67 -1.58
N GLU A 16 -2.01 -11.87 -1.01
CA GLU A 16 -0.78 -12.50 -0.52
C GLU A 16 -0.01 -13.25 -1.61
N CYS A 17 -0.65 -13.57 -2.75
CA CYS A 17 -0.03 -14.28 -3.89
C CYS A 17 0.81 -15.50 -3.47
N ASP A 18 0.34 -16.29 -2.50
CA ASP A 18 1.05 -17.46 -1.99
C ASP A 18 1.21 -18.52 -3.11
N PRO A 19 2.44 -18.87 -3.54
CA PRO A 19 2.66 -19.83 -4.61
C PRO A 19 2.27 -21.27 -4.23
N ASP A 20 2.25 -21.60 -2.94
CA ASP A 20 1.86 -22.93 -2.44
C ASP A 20 0.33 -23.05 -2.28
N ASN A 21 -0.37 -21.92 -2.07
CA ASN A 21 -1.82 -21.85 -1.87
C ASN A 21 -2.46 -20.78 -2.78
N LEU A 22 -2.14 -20.82 -4.07
CA LEU A 22 -2.57 -19.78 -5.00
C LEU A 22 -4.09 -19.85 -5.22
N HIS A 23 -4.80 -18.82 -4.79
CA HIS A 23 -6.24 -18.69 -4.96
C HIS A 23 -6.61 -17.86 -6.20
N PRO A 24 -7.79 -18.06 -6.80
CA PRO A 24 -8.32 -17.16 -7.81
C PRO A 24 -8.44 -15.74 -7.27
N ILE A 25 -8.02 -14.77 -8.08
CA ILE A 25 -8.02 -13.37 -7.67
C ILE A 25 -9.45 -12.86 -7.41
N ASN A 26 -9.65 -12.19 -6.28
CA ASN A 26 -10.93 -11.58 -5.91
C ASN A 26 -10.82 -10.05 -5.95
N ILE A 27 -11.35 -9.45 -7.02
CA ILE A 27 -11.26 -8.00 -7.24
C ILE A 27 -12.00 -7.19 -6.16
N GLU A 28 -13.12 -7.68 -5.65
CA GLU A 28 -13.88 -6.97 -4.61
C GLU A 28 -13.11 -6.91 -3.30
N GLU A 29 -12.42 -8.00 -2.94
CA GLU A 29 -11.57 -8.08 -1.76
C GLU A 29 -10.35 -7.17 -1.88
N ILE A 30 -9.68 -7.17 -3.03
CA ILE A 30 -8.55 -6.27 -3.31
C ILE A 30 -8.96 -4.80 -3.12
N ILE A 31 -10.10 -4.41 -3.69
CA ILE A 31 -10.62 -3.03 -3.57
C ILE A 31 -10.96 -2.71 -2.12
N LYS A 32 -11.55 -3.66 -1.39
CA LYS A 32 -11.90 -3.50 0.03
C LYS A 32 -10.65 -3.32 0.90
N VAL A 33 -9.61 -4.13 0.71
CA VAL A 33 -8.35 -4.04 1.48
C VAL A 33 -7.61 -2.74 1.14
N ALA A 34 -7.54 -2.38 -0.15
CA ALA A 34 -6.97 -1.11 -0.58
C ALA A 34 -7.70 0.09 0.04
N GLY A 35 -9.04 0.12 -0.05
CA GLY A 35 -9.86 1.19 0.50
C GLY A 35 -9.77 1.27 2.03
N GLY A 36 -9.72 0.14 2.73
CA GLY A 36 -9.54 0.10 4.19
C GLY A 36 -8.19 0.62 4.66
N SER A 37 -7.18 0.61 3.78
CA SER A 37 -5.81 1.05 4.10
C SER A 37 -5.61 2.57 3.99
N ASP A 38 -6.54 3.27 3.33
CA ASP A 38 -6.45 4.71 3.08
C ASP A 38 -6.30 5.55 4.35
N ALA A 39 -7.08 5.23 5.39
CA ALA A 39 -7.01 5.94 6.67
C ALA A 39 -5.63 5.81 7.35
N VAL A 40 -4.99 4.65 7.21
CA VAL A 40 -3.65 4.39 7.77
C VAL A 40 -2.60 5.16 6.98
N LEU A 41 -2.66 5.10 5.64
CA LEU A 41 -1.72 5.82 4.77
C LEU A 41 -1.84 7.34 4.94
N SER A 42 -3.07 7.85 4.98
CA SER A 42 -3.34 9.28 5.19
C SER A 42 -2.73 9.78 6.49
N LYS A 43 -2.91 9.03 7.58
CA LYS A 43 -2.29 9.37 8.87
C LYS A 43 -0.76 9.30 8.79
N LEU A 44 -0.22 8.22 8.24
CA LEU A 44 1.22 8.03 8.12
C LEU A 44 1.89 9.17 7.34
N PHE A 45 1.35 9.54 6.18
CA PHE A 45 1.90 10.63 5.38
C PHE A 45 1.70 12.00 6.02
N ALA A 46 0.56 12.25 6.68
CA ALA A 46 0.37 13.48 7.44
C ALA A 46 1.42 13.61 8.55
N ASP A 47 1.67 12.52 9.30
CA ASP A 47 2.65 12.50 10.39
C ASP A 47 4.08 12.68 9.85
N VAL A 48 4.43 12.04 8.72
CA VAL A 48 5.76 12.17 8.08
C VAL A 48 5.99 13.58 7.56
N ILE A 49 5.02 14.18 6.85
CA ILE A 49 5.16 15.52 6.27
C ILE A 49 5.25 16.60 7.36
N THR A 50 4.57 16.40 8.49
CA THR A 50 4.52 17.40 9.57
C THR A 50 5.65 17.27 10.59
N ASN A 51 6.34 16.13 10.65
CA ASN A 51 7.46 15.89 11.56
C ASN A 51 8.83 15.77 10.87
N ASP A 52 8.92 16.01 9.55
CA ASP A 52 10.16 16.28 8.80
C ASP A 52 10.60 17.76 8.97
#